data_AF-A0A023GM05-F1
#
_entry.id   AF-A0A023GM05-F1
#
_cell.length_a   1.000
_cell.length_b   1.000
_cell.length_c   1.000
_cell.angle_alpha   90.00
_cell.angle_beta   90.00
_cell.angle_gamma   90.00
#
_symmetry.space_group_name_H-M   'P 1'
#
loop_
_entity.id
_entity.type
_entity.pdbx_description
1 polymer ?
#
loop_
_entity_poly.entity_id
_entity_poly.type
_entity_poly.pdbx_seq_one_letter_code
_entity_poly.pdbx_strand_id
1 'polypeptide(L)'
;MDSSGNASSPTKASGVASGPAVTPLRQTRSAGQASTDRSDGATSQHDNKLSEQGMPSFVLKSTLSPEAPVFVPRHFRVPLPQEVVEPCPPYPPSPQSQDANQYAMLELMSFIDDVTLCPAEFDSKIEDVTSILSGITDASGLSQVVDTIFQQGLKEANFRYSGARLCNHLGSNLHIRGVEEDFTNLLLDRCHKECVKRSDLGSGDFDDAYLRGLLLFIAELFSQIVFLREDHSYKVKHLAACIPNMMHALLQSLTKENIKCTIQVLKLTGACLEDYEKVGSASADSSALDSVFDKLREISLKKDVDPTAALMVRNVLELREMNWGRSSSSSSSPSAGPGEDSLPITCGPDGVPVSNEEERFFHELLLTEQMGHLNMSDGSRYSNNCCNDDMDDEIAAAYEEFLKESGQ
;
A
#
# COMPACT_ATOMS: atom_id res chain seq x y z
N MET A 1 -53.57 32.82 -24.16
CA MET A 1 -52.41 32.07 -24.69
C MET A 1 -51.84 31.34 -23.52
N ASP A 2 -51.91 30.02 -23.60
CA ASP A 2 -52.24 29.19 -22.46
C ASP A 2 -51.21 28.06 -22.36
N SER A 3 -50.83 27.70 -21.13
CA SER A 3 -50.87 26.31 -20.67
C SER A 3 -50.51 26.22 -19.19
N SER A 4 -51.36 25.55 -18.42
CA SER A 4 -51.22 25.36 -16.98
C SER A 4 -50.36 24.13 -16.66
N GLY A 5 -49.49 24.23 -15.66
CA GLY A 5 -48.91 23.08 -14.96
C GLY A 5 -49.57 22.95 -13.58
N ASN A 6 -50.30 21.87 -13.32
CA ASN A 6 -51.12 21.73 -12.11
C ASN A 6 -50.40 20.99 -10.98
N ALA A 7 -50.68 21.36 -9.73
CA ALA A 7 -50.12 20.71 -8.55
C ALA A 7 -51.07 19.64 -7.97
N SER A 8 -50.53 18.52 -7.47
CA SER A 8 -51.22 17.63 -6.52
C SER A 8 -50.29 16.59 -5.89
N SER A 9 -50.52 16.31 -4.61
CA SER A 9 -49.99 15.20 -3.79
C SER A 9 -50.91 15.08 -2.55
N PRO A 10 -50.72 14.14 -1.60
CA PRO A 10 -50.08 12.82 -1.64
C PRO A 10 -51.04 11.69 -1.17
N THR A 11 -50.71 10.41 -1.41
CA THR A 11 -51.40 9.26 -0.74
C THR A 11 -50.48 8.04 -0.52
N LYS A 12 -51.00 6.95 0.09
CA LYS A 12 -50.32 6.30 1.22
C LYS A 12 -50.82 4.86 1.53
N ALA A 13 -49.95 4.08 2.17
CA ALA A 13 -50.19 2.88 3.02
C ALA A 13 -50.24 1.45 2.41
N SER A 14 -49.57 0.53 3.15
CA SER A 14 -49.80 -0.94 3.31
C SER A 14 -49.67 -1.89 2.09
N GLY A 15 -49.31 -3.18 2.26
CA GLY A 15 -48.85 -3.93 3.44
C GLY A 15 -49.30 -5.41 3.45
N VAL A 16 -48.58 -6.31 4.17
CA VAL A 16 -48.86 -7.77 4.38
C VAL A 16 -48.63 -8.64 3.10
N ALA A 17 -47.88 -9.76 3.01
CA ALA A 17 -47.19 -10.74 3.87
C ALA A 17 -47.85 -12.15 3.98
N SER A 18 -47.17 -13.22 3.54
CA SER A 18 -47.29 -14.66 3.97
C SER A 18 -46.38 -15.61 3.15
N GLY A 19 -45.99 -16.75 3.74
CA GLY A 19 -45.37 -17.93 3.05
C GLY A 19 -46.38 -19.08 2.84
N PRO A 20 -45.99 -20.38 2.82
CA PRO A 20 -44.67 -20.99 3.07
C PRO A 20 -44.26 -22.12 2.06
N ALA A 21 -43.27 -22.94 2.46
CA ALA A 21 -42.53 -23.98 1.72
C ALA A 21 -43.27 -25.25 1.24
N VAL A 22 -42.62 -26.00 0.32
CA VAL A 22 -42.74 -27.48 0.13
C VAL A 22 -41.36 -28.08 -0.27
N THR A 23 -41.05 -29.30 0.19
CA THR A 23 -39.87 -30.13 -0.20
C THR A 23 -40.32 -31.57 -0.53
N PRO A 24 -39.55 -32.33 -1.33
CA PRO A 24 -39.06 -33.66 -0.88
C PRO A 24 -37.56 -33.89 -1.24
N LEU A 25 -36.70 -34.62 -0.49
CA LEU A 25 -36.72 -36.07 -0.12
C LEU A 25 -36.64 -37.00 -1.38
N ARG A 26 -35.87 -38.09 -1.50
CA ARG A 26 -35.18 -39.07 -0.61
C ARG A 26 -34.07 -39.80 -1.43
N GLN A 27 -33.05 -40.55 -0.94
CA GLN A 27 -32.49 -40.88 0.39
C GLN A 27 -31.04 -41.44 0.21
N THR A 28 -30.34 -41.76 1.31
CA THR A 28 -28.98 -42.37 1.39
C THR A 28 -28.94 -43.91 1.35
N ARG A 29 -27.74 -44.50 1.13
CA ARG A 29 -27.33 -45.83 1.68
C ARG A 29 -25.80 -46.00 1.77
N SER A 30 -25.31 -47.02 2.51
CA SER A 30 -23.91 -47.16 2.97
C SER A 30 -23.48 -48.61 3.28
N ALA A 31 -22.16 -48.85 3.32
CA ALA A 31 -21.36 -49.88 4.02
C ALA A 31 -21.33 -51.37 3.57
N GLY A 32 -20.18 -52.03 3.84
CA GLY A 32 -19.89 -53.48 3.71
C GLY A 32 -18.56 -53.80 2.97
N GLN A 33 -17.35 -53.74 3.54
CA GLN A 33 -16.63 -54.60 4.53
C GLN A 33 -16.16 -56.01 4.09
N ALA A 34 -14.83 -56.22 4.03
CA ALA A 34 -13.99 -57.40 4.39
C ALA A 34 -12.57 -57.21 3.75
N SER A 35 -11.40 -57.23 4.43
CA SER A 35 -10.77 -58.22 5.34
C SER A 35 -10.25 -59.46 4.59
N THR A 36 -9.00 -59.96 4.72
CA THR A 36 -7.83 -59.79 5.64
C THR A 36 -6.50 -59.78 4.80
N ASP A 37 -5.23 -59.93 5.24
CA ASP A 37 -4.57 -60.33 6.51
C ASP A 37 -3.05 -59.94 6.53
N ARG A 38 -2.41 -59.97 7.73
CA ARG A 38 -0.94 -60.03 8.09
C ARG A 38 0.06 -58.96 7.60
N SER A 39 0.98 -58.34 8.37
CA SER A 39 1.53 -58.42 9.77
C SER A 39 2.99 -58.91 9.90
N ASP A 40 3.67 -58.40 10.94
CA ASP A 40 5.04 -58.66 11.44
C ASP A 40 6.20 -58.15 10.52
N GLY A 41 7.33 -57.58 10.99
CA GLY A 41 7.90 -57.35 12.34
C GLY A 41 9.19 -58.16 12.58
N ALA A 42 10.27 -57.72 13.23
CA ALA A 42 10.77 -56.40 13.69
C ALA A 42 12.26 -56.55 14.14
N THR A 43 13.01 -55.45 14.38
CA THR A 43 14.31 -55.41 15.15
C THR A 43 15.53 -56.22 14.61
N SER A 44 16.80 -56.06 15.02
CA SER A 44 17.61 -54.95 15.61
C SER A 44 19.12 -55.16 15.29
N GLN A 45 19.98 -54.29 15.85
CA GLN A 45 21.45 -54.19 15.77
C GLN A 45 22.25 -55.48 16.12
N HIS A 46 23.43 -55.67 15.51
CA HIS A 46 24.73 -55.84 16.23
C HIS A 46 25.97 -55.88 15.29
N ASP A 47 27.17 -55.93 15.89
CA ASP A 47 28.48 -55.57 15.33
C ASP A 47 29.35 -56.71 14.75
N ASN A 48 30.46 -56.31 14.10
CA ASN A 48 31.75 -57.03 13.95
C ASN A 48 31.74 -58.38 13.17
N LYS A 49 32.68 -58.67 12.26
CA LYS A 49 34.15 -58.61 12.43
C LYS A 49 34.87 -58.88 11.08
N LEU A 50 36.18 -58.67 11.01
CA LEU A 50 37.04 -58.98 9.86
C LEU A 50 37.19 -60.50 9.61
N SER A 51 37.24 -60.92 8.34
CA SER A 51 38.45 -61.51 7.71
C SER A 51 38.29 -61.76 6.20
N GLU A 52 39.40 -61.82 5.47
CA GLU A 52 39.49 -61.95 4.00
C GLU A 52 38.97 -63.31 3.43
N GLN A 53 38.42 -63.30 2.21
CA GLN A 53 38.95 -64.12 1.09
C GLN A 53 38.33 -63.81 -0.30
N GLY A 54 39.18 -63.31 -1.20
CA GLY A 54 39.19 -63.38 -2.67
C GLY A 54 37.92 -63.51 -3.54
N MET A 55 37.71 -62.49 -4.39
CA MET A 55 37.28 -62.64 -5.80
C MET A 55 38.02 -61.61 -6.68
N PRO A 56 38.27 -61.86 -7.97
CA PRO A 56 39.14 -61.04 -8.81
C PRO A 56 38.44 -59.80 -9.41
N SER A 57 39.20 -58.72 -9.62
CA SER A 57 38.74 -57.54 -10.36
C SER A 57 38.64 -57.85 -11.86
N PHE A 58 37.41 -57.92 -12.38
CA PHE A 58 37.14 -58.01 -13.81
C PHE A 58 37.15 -56.61 -14.44
N VAL A 59 38.34 -56.17 -14.88
CA VAL A 59 38.48 -54.92 -15.65
C VAL A 59 37.85 -55.12 -17.03
N LEU A 60 36.58 -54.72 -17.17
CA LEU A 60 35.85 -54.67 -18.44
C LEU A 60 36.43 -53.60 -19.37
N LYS A 61 37.49 -53.95 -20.10
CA LYS A 61 38.04 -53.14 -21.17
C LYS A 61 37.06 -53.09 -22.34
N SER A 62 36.19 -52.07 -22.37
CA SER A 62 35.30 -51.81 -23.49
C SER A 62 36.10 -51.55 -24.76
N THR A 63 35.77 -52.25 -25.84
CA THR A 63 36.40 -52.14 -27.17
C THR A 63 35.55 -51.33 -28.16
N LEU A 64 34.59 -50.56 -27.67
CA LEU A 64 33.71 -49.71 -28.47
C LEU A 64 34.37 -48.35 -28.73
N SER A 65 34.58 -48.01 -30.01
CA SER A 65 34.98 -46.64 -30.41
C SER A 65 33.76 -45.72 -30.41
N PRO A 66 33.88 -44.47 -29.89
CA PRO A 66 32.81 -43.47 -29.99
C PRO A 66 32.58 -42.96 -31.42
N GLU A 67 33.48 -43.28 -32.36
CA GLU A 67 33.46 -42.81 -33.76
C GLU A 67 32.88 -43.87 -34.72
N ALA A 68 32.25 -44.94 -34.18
CA ALA A 68 31.69 -46.02 -34.99
C ALA A 68 30.52 -45.51 -35.87
N PRO A 69 30.54 -45.72 -37.21
CA PRO A 69 29.49 -45.24 -38.09
C PRO A 69 28.15 -45.95 -37.82
N VAL A 70 27.06 -45.18 -37.81
CA VAL A 70 25.70 -45.65 -37.48
C VAL A 70 25.30 -46.82 -38.39
N PHE A 71 24.90 -47.94 -37.78
CA PHE A 71 24.48 -49.13 -38.50
C PHE A 71 23.08 -48.95 -39.10
N VAL A 72 23.01 -48.65 -40.39
CA VAL A 72 21.75 -48.55 -41.16
C VAL A 72 21.52 -49.84 -41.98
N PRO A 73 20.49 -50.65 -41.66
CA PRO A 73 20.19 -51.86 -42.43
C PRO A 73 19.82 -51.54 -43.88
N ARG A 74 20.59 -52.06 -44.85
CA ARG A 74 20.55 -51.69 -46.29
C ARG A 74 19.24 -51.93 -47.04
N HIS A 75 18.20 -52.43 -46.39
CA HIS A 75 16.89 -52.73 -47.00
C HIS A 75 15.69 -52.09 -46.27
N PHE A 76 15.91 -51.27 -45.23
CA PHE A 76 14.82 -50.60 -44.52
C PHE A 76 14.39 -49.31 -45.24
N ARG A 77 13.50 -49.44 -46.23
CA ARG A 77 12.82 -48.29 -46.87
C ARG A 77 11.56 -47.92 -46.11
N VAL A 78 11.64 -46.87 -45.29
CA VAL A 78 10.45 -46.12 -44.87
C VAL A 78 9.93 -45.36 -46.10
N PRO A 79 8.64 -45.49 -46.48
CA PRO A 79 8.05 -44.60 -47.47
C PRO A 79 8.06 -43.16 -46.95
N LEU A 80 8.55 -42.20 -47.74
CA LEU A 80 8.31 -40.80 -47.43
C LEU A 80 6.78 -40.56 -47.45
N PRO A 81 6.21 -39.90 -46.44
CA PRO A 81 4.93 -39.23 -46.62
C PRO A 81 5.05 -38.27 -47.81
N GLN A 82 4.04 -38.26 -48.69
CA GLN A 82 3.92 -37.20 -49.68
C GLN A 82 3.69 -35.87 -48.95
N GLU A 83 4.22 -34.77 -49.47
CA GLU A 83 3.91 -33.42 -49.00
C GLU A 83 2.45 -33.07 -49.34
N VAL A 84 1.52 -33.59 -48.55
CA VAL A 84 0.19 -33.02 -48.43
C VAL A 84 0.35 -31.77 -47.56
N VAL A 85 0.30 -30.60 -48.18
CA VAL A 85 0.22 -29.32 -47.47
C VAL A 85 -1.20 -29.18 -46.92
N GLU A 86 -1.51 -29.95 -45.88
CA GLU A 86 -2.58 -29.55 -44.96
C GLU A 86 -2.13 -28.25 -44.28
N PRO A 87 -2.99 -27.22 -44.22
CA PRO A 87 -2.74 -26.10 -43.34
C PRO A 87 -2.60 -26.65 -41.93
N CYS A 88 -1.43 -26.45 -41.30
CA CYS A 88 -1.32 -26.66 -39.86
C CYS A 88 -2.44 -25.85 -39.20
N PRO A 89 -3.23 -26.42 -38.26
CA PRO A 89 -4.12 -25.60 -37.46
C PRO A 89 -3.25 -24.50 -36.85
N PRO A 90 -3.65 -23.21 -36.93
CA PRO A 90 -2.85 -22.16 -36.36
C PRO A 90 -2.63 -22.50 -34.89
N TYR A 91 -1.37 -22.42 -34.44
CA TYR A 91 -1.07 -22.48 -33.01
C TYR A 91 -2.04 -21.52 -32.31
N PRO A 92 -2.76 -21.96 -31.27
CA PRO A 92 -3.60 -21.04 -30.52
C PRO A 92 -2.71 -19.88 -30.08
N PRO A 93 -3.12 -18.61 -30.28
CA PRO A 93 -2.29 -17.47 -29.94
C PRO A 93 -1.91 -17.60 -28.46
N SER A 94 -0.62 -17.52 -28.16
CA SER A 94 -0.10 -17.83 -26.84
C SER A 94 -0.84 -17.01 -25.78
N PRO A 95 -1.46 -17.62 -24.75
CA PRO A 95 -2.16 -16.87 -23.68
C PRO A 95 -1.21 -16.03 -22.80
N GLN A 96 0.11 -16.19 -23.02
CA GLN A 96 1.23 -15.60 -22.30
C GLN A 96 1.11 -14.11 -21.94
N SER A 97 0.48 -13.26 -22.76
CA SER A 97 0.29 -11.84 -22.41
C SER A 97 -0.72 -11.64 -21.29
N GLN A 98 -1.86 -12.33 -21.37
CA GLN A 98 -2.90 -12.26 -20.36
C GLN A 98 -2.46 -12.97 -19.07
N ASP A 99 -1.75 -14.09 -19.20
CA ASP A 99 -1.13 -14.81 -18.08
C ASP A 99 -0.06 -13.96 -17.36
N ALA A 100 0.82 -13.26 -18.11
CA ALA A 100 1.88 -12.43 -17.54
C ALA A 100 1.33 -11.19 -16.82
N ASN A 101 0.37 -10.48 -17.42
CA ASN A 101 -0.31 -9.37 -16.77
C ASN A 101 -1.03 -9.84 -15.49
N GLN A 102 -1.70 -11.00 -15.52
CA GLN A 102 -2.37 -11.55 -14.34
C GLN A 102 -1.37 -11.90 -13.23
N TYR A 103 -0.22 -12.49 -13.57
CA TYR A 103 0.85 -12.78 -12.61
C TYR A 103 1.39 -11.49 -11.96
N ALA A 104 1.72 -10.48 -12.76
CA ALA A 104 2.23 -9.20 -12.24
C ALA A 104 1.21 -8.48 -11.33
N MET A 105 -0.09 -8.60 -11.61
CA MET A 105 -1.14 -8.07 -10.73
C MET A 105 -1.29 -8.84 -9.42
N LEU A 106 -1.03 -10.16 -9.39
CA LEU A 106 -1.04 -10.95 -8.16
C LEU A 106 0.13 -10.61 -7.24
N GLU A 107 1.34 -10.49 -7.80
CA GLU A 107 2.55 -10.12 -7.05
C GLU A 107 2.47 -8.68 -6.54
N LEU A 108 1.88 -7.76 -7.32
CA LEU A 108 1.54 -6.41 -6.84
C LEU A 108 0.58 -6.45 -5.65
N MET A 109 -0.44 -7.31 -5.67
CA MET A 109 -1.37 -7.42 -4.53
C MET A 109 -0.69 -8.00 -3.30
N SER A 110 0.18 -9.02 -3.45
CA SER A 110 0.99 -9.55 -2.34
C SER A 110 1.90 -8.46 -1.75
N PHE A 111 2.62 -7.70 -2.58
CA PHE A 111 3.44 -6.58 -2.13
C PHE A 111 2.62 -5.54 -1.36
N ILE A 112 1.43 -5.19 -1.85
CA ILE A 112 0.55 -4.22 -1.18
C ILE A 112 0.09 -4.75 0.18
N ASP A 113 -0.39 -5.99 0.27
CA ASP A 113 -0.83 -6.59 1.54
C ASP A 113 0.34 -6.69 2.53
N ASP A 114 1.51 -7.14 2.08
CA ASP A 114 2.74 -7.23 2.85
C ASP A 114 3.13 -5.87 3.46
N VAL A 115 3.27 -4.81 2.66
CA VAL A 115 3.66 -3.48 3.17
C VAL A 115 2.52 -2.72 3.88
N THR A 116 1.30 -3.24 3.86
CA THR A 116 0.16 -2.76 4.66
C THR A 116 0.17 -3.36 6.07
N LEU A 117 0.65 -4.60 6.20
CA LEU A 117 0.82 -5.30 7.47
C LEU A 117 2.19 -5.00 8.12
N CYS A 118 3.25 -4.92 7.33
CA CYS A 118 4.62 -4.62 7.77
C CYS A 118 5.30 -3.60 6.83
N PRO A 119 5.11 -2.29 7.05
CA PRO A 119 5.71 -1.24 6.22
C PRO A 119 7.24 -1.27 6.12
N ALA A 120 7.93 -1.96 7.04
CA ALA A 120 9.38 -2.14 7.04
C ALA A 120 9.89 -3.06 5.91
N GLU A 121 9.04 -3.92 5.33
CA GLU A 121 9.44 -4.82 4.24
C GLU A 121 9.53 -4.10 2.88
N PHE A 122 9.05 -2.86 2.78
CA PHE A 122 8.96 -2.07 1.56
C PHE A 122 10.29 -2.01 0.80
N ASP A 123 11.38 -1.59 1.47
CA ASP A 123 12.71 -1.45 0.86
C ASP A 123 13.33 -2.80 0.46
N SER A 124 12.91 -3.91 1.07
CA SER A 124 13.40 -5.25 0.74
C SER A 124 12.68 -5.90 -0.44
N LYS A 125 11.45 -5.46 -0.77
CA LYS A 125 10.59 -6.06 -1.81
C LYS A 125 10.36 -5.18 -3.05
N ILE A 126 10.74 -3.89 -3.00
CA ILE A 126 10.36 -2.93 -4.06
C ILE A 126 11.04 -3.17 -5.42
N GLU A 127 12.31 -3.58 -5.42
CA GLU A 127 13.02 -3.89 -6.67
C GLU A 127 12.44 -5.14 -7.34
N ASP A 128 12.07 -6.16 -6.55
CA ASP A 128 11.47 -7.41 -7.05
C ASP A 128 10.09 -7.15 -7.67
N VAL A 129 9.19 -6.44 -6.98
CA VAL A 129 7.87 -6.11 -7.56
C VAL A 129 8.00 -5.20 -8.79
N THR A 130 8.96 -4.26 -8.81
CA THR A 130 9.20 -3.40 -9.98
C THR A 130 9.75 -4.20 -11.17
N SER A 131 10.63 -5.16 -10.92
CA SER A 131 11.12 -6.11 -11.93
C SER A 131 9.98 -6.97 -12.49
N ILE A 132 9.08 -7.47 -11.64
CA ILE A 132 7.90 -8.25 -12.06
C ILE A 132 6.93 -7.39 -12.89
N LEU A 133 6.64 -6.16 -12.44
CA LEU A 133 5.78 -5.20 -13.15
C LEU A 133 6.33 -4.81 -14.54
N SER A 134 7.66 -4.85 -14.74
CA SER A 134 8.26 -4.61 -16.07
C SER A 134 7.90 -5.68 -17.12
N GLY A 135 7.38 -6.84 -16.68
CA GLY A 135 6.90 -7.92 -17.54
C GLY A 135 5.50 -7.72 -18.13
N ILE A 136 4.80 -6.63 -17.79
CA ILE A 136 3.49 -6.27 -18.35
C ILE A 136 3.60 -6.03 -19.86
N THR A 137 2.61 -6.52 -20.63
CA THR A 137 2.69 -6.54 -22.10
C THR A 137 2.02 -5.36 -22.82
N ASP A 138 1.21 -4.56 -22.12
CA ASP A 138 0.35 -3.57 -22.74
C ASP A 138 -0.15 -2.46 -21.78
N ALA A 139 -0.69 -1.39 -22.36
CA ALA A 139 -1.25 -0.23 -21.67
C ALA A 139 -2.43 -0.55 -20.74
N SER A 140 -3.19 -1.64 -20.99
CA SER A 140 -4.30 -2.03 -20.13
C SER A 140 -3.78 -2.68 -18.84
N GLY A 141 -2.72 -3.48 -18.92
CA GLY A 141 -1.98 -3.96 -17.75
C GLY A 141 -1.42 -2.81 -16.91
N LEU A 142 -0.73 -1.85 -17.53
CA LEU A 142 -0.19 -0.68 -16.83
C LEU A 142 -1.29 0.19 -16.19
N SER A 143 -2.40 0.38 -16.88
CA SER A 143 -3.58 1.08 -16.34
C SER A 143 -4.16 0.36 -15.11
N GLN A 144 -4.21 -0.98 -15.11
CA GLN A 144 -4.68 -1.77 -13.97
C GLN A 144 -3.74 -1.69 -12.76
N VAL A 145 -2.43 -1.58 -12.95
CA VAL A 145 -1.46 -1.31 -11.88
C VAL A 145 -1.74 0.04 -11.23
N VAL A 146 -1.88 1.10 -12.05
CA VAL A 146 -2.18 2.45 -11.58
C VAL A 146 -3.51 2.50 -10.84
N ASP A 147 -4.58 1.93 -11.40
CA ASP A 147 -5.90 1.87 -10.74
C ASP A 147 -5.85 1.08 -9.43
N THR A 148 -5.10 -0.03 -9.38
CA THR A 148 -4.99 -0.87 -8.18
C THR A 148 -4.25 -0.17 -7.05
N ILE A 149 -3.05 0.37 -7.29
CA ILE A 149 -2.28 1.13 -6.29
C ILE A 149 -3.12 2.32 -5.79
N PHE A 150 -3.79 3.02 -6.71
CA PHE A 150 -4.67 4.14 -6.39
C PHE A 150 -5.83 3.69 -5.48
N GLN A 151 -6.62 2.69 -5.89
CA GLN A 151 -7.77 2.21 -5.09
C GLN A 151 -7.37 1.73 -3.69
N GLN A 152 -6.19 1.12 -3.51
CA GLN A 152 -5.72 0.71 -2.19
C GLN A 152 -5.23 1.91 -1.37
N GLY A 153 -4.49 2.87 -1.96
CA GLY A 153 -4.05 4.08 -1.25
C GLY A 153 -5.21 4.98 -0.76
N LEU A 154 -6.34 4.94 -1.46
CA LEU A 154 -7.60 5.57 -1.00
C LEU A 154 -8.14 4.89 0.27
N LYS A 155 -8.25 3.56 0.26
CA LYS A 155 -8.95 2.77 1.30
C LYS A 155 -8.06 2.54 2.52
N GLU A 156 -6.91 1.94 2.31
CA GLU A 156 -6.06 1.39 3.36
C GLU A 156 -5.17 2.49 3.95
N ALA A 157 -5.50 2.91 5.17
CA ALA A 157 -4.79 3.99 5.85
C ALA A 157 -3.32 3.64 6.13
N ASN A 158 -3.02 2.37 6.40
CA ASN A 158 -1.65 1.87 6.61
C ASN A 158 -0.88 1.82 5.29
N PHE A 159 -1.51 1.40 4.19
CA PHE A 159 -0.86 1.37 2.87
C PHE A 159 -0.54 2.77 2.36
N ARG A 160 -1.38 3.78 2.65
CA ARG A 160 -1.38 5.09 1.98
C ARG A 160 0.00 5.73 1.78
N TYR A 161 0.83 5.75 2.82
CA TYR A 161 2.21 6.24 2.75
C TYR A 161 3.07 5.41 1.80
N SER A 162 3.07 4.08 1.98
CA SER A 162 3.76 3.10 1.13
C SER A 162 3.28 3.17 -0.33
N GLY A 163 1.99 3.37 -0.58
CA GLY A 163 1.42 3.49 -1.93
C GLY A 163 1.88 4.75 -2.66
N ALA A 164 1.99 5.89 -1.98
CA ALA A 164 2.58 7.09 -2.57
C ALA A 164 4.09 6.93 -2.80
N ARG A 165 4.80 6.28 -1.87
CA ARG A 165 6.23 5.94 -2.01
C ARG A 165 6.48 5.01 -3.19
N LEU A 166 5.61 4.01 -3.39
CA LEU A 166 5.61 3.09 -4.53
C LEU A 166 5.36 3.85 -5.83
N CYS A 167 4.34 4.71 -5.89
CA CYS A 167 4.12 5.59 -7.05
C CYS A 167 5.35 6.44 -7.40
N ASN A 168 6.08 6.95 -6.39
CA ASN A 168 7.27 7.75 -6.59
C ASN A 168 8.48 6.94 -7.10
N HIS A 169 8.62 5.69 -6.67
CA HIS A 169 9.62 4.77 -7.23
C HIS A 169 9.25 4.31 -8.65
N LEU A 170 8.00 3.85 -8.87
CA LEU A 170 7.56 3.33 -10.17
C LEU A 170 7.60 4.41 -11.26
N GLY A 171 7.19 5.65 -10.95
CA GLY A 171 7.28 6.78 -11.87
C GLY A 171 8.71 7.19 -12.28
N SER A 172 9.73 6.61 -11.65
CA SER A 172 11.16 6.81 -12.00
C SER A 172 11.81 5.54 -12.61
N ASN A 173 11.32 4.34 -12.29
CA ASN A 173 12.01 3.08 -12.58
C ASN A 173 11.22 2.12 -13.50
N LEU A 174 9.87 2.18 -13.51
CA LEU A 174 9.04 1.26 -14.30
C LEU A 174 9.01 1.63 -15.78
N HIS A 175 9.70 0.85 -16.62
CA HIS A 175 9.77 1.06 -18.07
C HIS A 175 9.23 -0.18 -18.82
N ILE A 176 8.03 -0.10 -19.37
CA ILE A 176 7.40 -1.20 -20.11
C ILE A 176 7.78 -1.12 -21.60
N ARG A 177 8.35 -2.19 -22.15
CA ARG A 177 8.84 -2.22 -23.52
C ARG A 177 7.68 -2.24 -24.53
N GLY A 178 7.55 -1.18 -25.32
CA GLY A 178 6.56 -1.09 -26.41
C GLY A 178 5.22 -0.49 -26.00
N VAL A 179 5.13 0.05 -24.78
CA VAL A 179 4.04 0.92 -24.33
C VAL A 179 4.57 2.35 -24.33
N GLU A 180 3.94 3.24 -25.11
CA GLU A 180 4.29 4.67 -25.19
C GLU A 180 3.74 5.46 -23.99
N GLU A 181 2.83 4.87 -23.21
CA GLU A 181 2.21 5.47 -22.03
C GLU A 181 3.09 5.27 -20.79
N ASP A 182 3.48 6.38 -20.17
CA ASP A 182 4.25 6.39 -18.93
C ASP A 182 3.34 6.28 -17.68
N PHE A 183 3.79 5.52 -16.67
CA PHE A 183 3.12 5.32 -15.38
C PHE A 183 2.75 6.65 -14.71
N THR A 184 3.67 7.62 -14.70
CA THR A 184 3.46 8.95 -14.12
C THR A 184 2.29 9.67 -14.79
N ASN A 185 2.25 9.64 -16.12
CA ASN A 185 1.18 10.30 -16.88
C ASN A 185 -0.19 9.67 -16.66
N LEU A 186 -0.26 8.33 -16.54
CA LEU A 186 -1.49 7.60 -16.23
C LEU A 186 -1.96 7.85 -14.79
N LEU A 187 -1.05 7.87 -13.81
CA LEU A 187 -1.35 8.20 -12.42
C LEU A 187 -1.91 9.62 -12.29
N LEU A 188 -1.26 10.60 -12.91
CA LEU A 188 -1.75 11.99 -12.94
C LEU A 188 -3.13 12.11 -13.59
N ASP A 189 -3.36 11.40 -14.69
CA ASP A 189 -4.67 11.31 -15.34
C ASP A 189 -5.72 10.71 -14.40
N ARG A 190 -5.36 9.66 -13.66
CA ARG A 190 -6.24 8.98 -12.69
C ARG A 190 -6.63 9.89 -11.52
N CYS A 191 -5.67 10.66 -11.00
CA CYS A 191 -5.90 11.68 -9.98
C CYS A 191 -6.82 12.81 -10.50
N HIS A 192 -6.52 13.36 -11.68
CA HIS A 192 -7.31 14.42 -12.31
C HIS A 192 -8.77 13.97 -12.55
N LYS A 193 -8.98 12.72 -12.99
CA LYS A 193 -10.31 12.14 -13.22
C LYS A 193 -11.16 12.03 -11.94
N GLU A 194 -10.61 11.67 -10.77
CA GLU A 194 -11.40 11.77 -9.52
C GLU A 194 -11.64 13.23 -9.10
N CYS A 195 -10.65 14.13 -9.26
CA CYS A 195 -10.80 15.54 -8.90
C CYS A 195 -11.96 16.20 -9.67
N VAL A 196 -11.98 16.07 -11.00
CA VAL A 196 -13.06 16.64 -11.85
C VAL A 196 -14.42 16.03 -11.51
N LYS A 197 -14.50 14.69 -11.38
CA LYS A 197 -15.71 13.97 -10.97
C LYS A 197 -16.29 14.46 -9.63
N ARG A 198 -15.47 15.01 -8.74
CA ARG A 198 -15.89 15.59 -7.44
C ARG A 198 -16.23 17.07 -7.51
N SER A 199 -15.75 17.80 -8.52
CA SER A 199 -16.18 19.17 -8.81
C SER A 199 -17.54 19.22 -9.51
N ASP A 200 -17.79 18.31 -10.45
CA ASP A 200 -19.01 18.31 -11.28
C ASP A 200 -20.26 17.75 -10.57
N LEU A 201 -20.07 16.90 -9.55
CA LEU A 201 -21.16 16.23 -8.83
C LEU A 201 -21.56 17.00 -7.56
N GLY A 202 -22.47 17.95 -7.74
CA GLY A 202 -22.95 18.86 -6.71
C GLY A 202 -23.56 18.19 -5.47
N SER A 203 -22.78 18.12 -4.39
CA SER A 203 -23.20 18.09 -2.99
C SER A 203 -24.33 17.11 -2.61
N GLY A 204 -24.01 15.82 -2.47
CA GLY A 204 -24.91 14.90 -1.73
C GLY A 204 -24.50 13.43 -1.71
N ASP A 205 -24.12 12.86 -2.85
CA ASP A 205 -24.18 11.40 -3.08
C ASP A 205 -22.85 10.64 -2.84
N PHE A 206 -21.87 11.27 -2.16
CA PHE A 206 -20.60 10.64 -1.80
C PHE A 206 -20.41 10.51 -0.30
N ASP A 207 -19.96 9.33 0.12
CA ASP A 207 -19.53 9.05 1.48
C ASP A 207 -18.33 9.93 1.89
N ASP A 208 -18.46 10.64 3.03
CA ASP A 208 -17.40 11.42 3.65
C ASP A 208 -16.14 10.56 3.90
N ALA A 209 -16.24 9.24 4.11
CA ALA A 209 -15.07 8.36 4.21
C ALA A 209 -14.31 8.21 2.88
N TYR A 210 -15.03 8.03 1.76
CA TYR A 210 -14.42 8.05 0.42
C TYR A 210 -13.86 9.44 0.07
N LEU A 211 -14.52 10.51 0.52
CA LEU A 211 -14.03 11.88 0.34
C LEU A 211 -12.68 12.08 1.06
N ARG A 212 -12.62 11.75 2.35
CA ARG A 212 -11.40 11.77 3.19
C ARG A 212 -10.28 10.86 2.67
N GLY A 213 -10.60 9.62 2.26
CA GLY A 213 -9.61 8.64 1.81
C GLY A 213 -8.83 9.09 0.58
N LEU A 214 -9.53 9.64 -0.43
CA LEU A 214 -8.84 10.26 -1.58
C LEU A 214 -8.10 11.54 -1.19
N LEU A 215 -8.69 12.40 -0.37
CA LEU A 215 -8.03 13.66 0.01
C LEU A 215 -6.66 13.40 0.66
N LEU A 216 -6.61 12.43 1.58
CA LEU A 216 -5.36 12.00 2.22
C LEU A 216 -4.39 11.38 1.20
N PHE A 217 -4.82 10.51 0.28
CA PHE A 217 -3.91 9.91 -0.70
C PHE A 217 -3.39 10.91 -1.76
N ILE A 218 -4.23 11.84 -2.20
CA ILE A 218 -3.84 12.92 -3.12
C ILE A 218 -2.84 13.87 -2.43
N ALA A 219 -3.04 14.16 -1.14
CA ALA A 219 -2.11 14.92 -0.34
C ALA A 219 -0.78 14.18 -0.11
N GLU A 220 -0.82 12.88 0.13
CA GLU A 220 0.37 12.02 0.27
C GLU A 220 1.19 11.96 -1.01
N LEU A 221 0.54 11.76 -2.17
CA LEU A 221 1.16 11.86 -3.49
C LEU A 221 1.77 13.25 -3.72
N PHE A 222 1.03 14.33 -3.47
CA PHE A 222 1.54 15.70 -3.66
C PHE A 222 2.74 16.02 -2.73
N SER A 223 2.77 15.44 -1.53
CA SER A 223 3.90 15.60 -0.59
C SER A 223 5.14 14.83 -1.06
N GLN A 224 4.99 13.52 -1.28
CA GLN A 224 6.11 12.61 -1.56
C GLN A 224 6.69 12.74 -2.97
N ILE A 225 5.90 13.19 -3.95
CA ILE A 225 6.39 13.18 -5.33
C ILE A 225 7.48 14.24 -5.53
N VAL A 226 8.69 13.76 -5.82
CA VAL A 226 9.87 14.57 -6.14
C VAL A 226 9.93 14.91 -7.63
N PHE A 227 9.68 13.93 -8.51
CA PHE A 227 9.88 14.07 -9.96
C PHE A 227 8.95 15.10 -10.63
N LEU A 228 7.74 15.35 -10.11
CA LEU A 228 6.83 16.39 -10.61
C LEU A 228 7.22 17.82 -10.22
N ARG A 229 8.24 17.99 -9.38
CA ARG A 229 8.71 19.33 -8.99
C ARG A 229 9.54 19.99 -10.09
N GLU A 230 10.07 19.22 -11.04
CA GLU A 230 10.78 19.73 -12.22
C GLU A 230 9.84 20.00 -13.42
N ASP A 231 8.75 19.23 -13.58
CA ASP A 231 7.91 19.32 -14.79
C ASP A 231 6.89 20.48 -14.77
N HIS A 232 6.51 20.96 -13.58
CA HIS A 232 5.46 21.98 -13.35
C HIS A 232 4.17 21.76 -14.20
N SER A 233 3.84 20.50 -14.50
CA SER A 233 2.81 20.14 -15.47
C SER A 233 1.42 20.62 -15.04
N TYR A 234 0.55 20.87 -16.01
CA TYR A 234 -0.81 21.35 -15.77
C TYR A 234 -1.61 20.38 -14.88
N LYS A 235 -1.30 19.07 -14.95
CA LYS A 235 -1.90 18.04 -14.10
C LYS A 235 -1.51 18.23 -12.62
N VAL A 236 -0.25 18.61 -12.36
CA VAL A 236 0.28 18.92 -11.00
C VAL A 236 -0.36 20.19 -10.45
N LYS A 237 -0.49 21.23 -11.29
CA LYS A 237 -1.18 22.48 -10.94
C LYS A 237 -2.64 22.24 -10.58
N HIS A 238 -3.31 21.38 -11.35
CA HIS A 238 -4.67 20.94 -11.07
C HIS A 238 -4.77 20.10 -9.77
N LEU A 239 -3.76 19.28 -9.48
CA LEU A 239 -3.70 18.47 -8.24
C LEU A 239 -3.59 19.37 -7.00
N ALA A 240 -2.68 20.34 -7.02
CA ALA A 240 -2.50 21.34 -5.97
C ALA A 240 -3.79 22.15 -5.74
N ALA A 241 -4.42 22.63 -6.81
CA ALA A 241 -5.69 23.38 -6.75
C ALA A 241 -6.90 22.52 -6.29
N CYS A 242 -6.86 21.21 -6.51
CA CYS A 242 -7.92 20.29 -6.09
C CYS A 242 -7.96 20.09 -4.56
N ILE A 243 -6.80 20.09 -3.89
CA ILE A 243 -6.68 19.82 -2.45
C ILE A 243 -7.50 20.81 -1.58
N PRO A 244 -7.39 22.15 -1.73
CA PRO A 244 -8.24 23.10 -1.02
C PRO A 244 -9.74 22.94 -1.29
N ASN A 245 -10.13 22.65 -2.54
CA ASN A 245 -11.54 22.46 -2.90
C ASN A 245 -12.15 21.23 -2.20
N MET A 246 -11.38 20.15 -2.07
CA MET A 246 -11.78 18.95 -1.34
C MET A 246 -11.86 19.19 0.19
N MET A 247 -10.94 19.99 0.75
CA MET A 247 -11.03 20.44 2.15
C MET A 247 -12.30 21.28 2.36
N HIS A 248 -12.63 22.20 1.45
CA HIS A 248 -13.87 22.97 1.49
C HIS A 248 -15.13 22.11 1.40
N ALA A 249 -15.12 21.03 0.63
CA ALA A 249 -16.24 20.08 0.56
C ALA A 249 -16.44 19.37 1.92
N LEU A 250 -15.38 18.85 2.53
CA LEU A 250 -15.44 18.23 3.87
C LEU A 250 -15.92 19.22 4.94
N LEU A 251 -15.44 20.46 4.91
CA LEU A 251 -15.83 21.49 5.89
C LEU A 251 -17.26 22.04 5.73
N GLN A 252 -18.07 21.53 4.79
CA GLN A 252 -19.53 21.70 4.86
C GLN A 252 -20.14 20.82 5.96
N SER A 253 -19.56 19.64 6.19
CA SER A 253 -19.97 18.63 7.16
C SER A 253 -19.01 18.66 8.35
N LEU A 254 -19.31 19.44 9.39
CA LEU A 254 -18.41 19.72 10.53
C LEU A 254 -18.28 18.55 11.53
N THR A 255 -18.17 17.32 11.03
CA THR A 255 -17.85 16.15 11.86
C THR A 255 -16.40 16.20 12.34
N LYS A 256 -16.13 15.56 13.48
CA LYS A 256 -14.78 15.43 14.06
C LYS A 256 -13.77 14.89 13.05
N GLU A 257 -14.15 13.88 12.28
CA GLU A 257 -13.25 13.20 11.34
C GLU A 257 -13.01 13.99 10.05
N ASN A 258 -13.96 14.82 9.61
CA ASN A 258 -13.77 15.72 8.46
C ASN A 258 -12.82 16.87 8.82
N ILE A 259 -12.98 17.44 10.01
CA ILE A 259 -12.08 18.46 10.57
C ILE A 259 -10.67 17.86 10.76
N LYS A 260 -10.56 16.70 11.41
CA LYS A 260 -9.30 15.96 11.60
C LYS A 260 -8.60 15.64 10.27
N CYS A 261 -9.32 15.11 9.28
CA CYS A 261 -8.77 14.83 7.95
C CYS A 261 -8.22 16.10 7.27
N THR A 262 -8.96 17.20 7.33
CA THR A 262 -8.54 18.51 6.81
C THR A 262 -7.22 18.95 7.46
N ILE A 263 -7.13 18.80 8.79
CA ILE A 263 -5.95 19.21 9.57
C ILE A 263 -4.74 18.29 9.31
N GLN A 264 -4.95 16.98 9.12
CA GLN A 264 -3.90 16.05 8.69
C GLN A 264 -3.33 16.45 7.33
N VAL A 265 -4.18 16.78 6.35
CA VAL A 265 -3.74 17.25 5.02
C VAL A 265 -3.03 18.60 5.08
N LEU A 266 -3.50 19.55 5.88
CA LEU A 266 -2.81 20.82 6.09
C LEU A 266 -1.42 20.62 6.71
N LYS A 267 -1.27 19.75 7.73
CA LYS A 267 0.03 19.40 8.29
C LYS A 267 0.97 18.74 7.26
N LEU A 268 0.43 17.92 6.35
CA LEU A 268 1.21 17.16 5.37
C LEU A 268 1.62 17.99 4.14
N THR A 269 0.78 18.93 3.69
CA THR A 269 0.95 19.61 2.40
C THR A 269 0.90 21.14 2.46
N GLY A 270 0.39 21.74 3.54
CA GLY A 270 0.07 23.18 3.58
C GLY A 270 1.26 24.08 3.25
N ALA A 271 2.42 23.79 3.83
CA ALA A 271 3.66 24.52 3.55
C ALA A 271 4.09 24.41 2.07
N CYS A 272 3.93 23.23 1.46
CA CYS A 272 4.24 23.01 0.05
C CYS A 272 3.20 23.64 -0.90
N LEU A 273 1.92 23.67 -0.51
CA LEU A 273 0.87 24.34 -1.28
C LEU A 273 1.10 25.85 -1.32
N GLU A 274 1.43 26.48 -0.19
CA GLU A 274 1.76 27.92 -0.16
C GLU A 274 2.97 28.25 -1.01
N ASP A 275 4.02 27.43 -1.02
CA ASP A 275 5.19 27.66 -1.88
C ASP A 275 4.85 27.49 -3.37
N TYR A 276 4.03 26.49 -3.70
CA TYR A 276 3.57 26.23 -5.05
C TYR A 276 2.74 27.41 -5.60
N GLU A 277 1.91 28.02 -4.75
CA GLU A 277 1.09 29.18 -5.10
C GLU A 277 1.91 30.47 -5.25
N LYS A 278 2.93 30.70 -4.39
CA LYS A 278 3.90 31.81 -4.53
C LYS A 278 4.71 31.74 -5.84
N VAL A 279 4.92 30.54 -6.40
CA VAL A 279 5.55 30.33 -7.72
C VAL A 279 4.54 30.49 -8.86
N GLY A 280 3.26 30.22 -8.61
CA GLY A 280 2.18 30.23 -9.61
C GLY A 280 1.48 31.57 -9.84
N SER A 281 1.36 32.42 -8.81
CA SER A 281 0.65 33.71 -8.89
C SER A 281 1.48 34.89 -8.37
N ALA A 282 1.31 36.04 -9.03
CA ALA A 282 1.88 37.32 -8.62
C ALA A 282 0.82 38.35 -8.21
N SER A 283 -0.47 37.97 -8.15
CA SER A 283 -1.54 38.84 -7.63
C SER A 283 -1.89 38.46 -6.18
N ALA A 284 -2.18 39.47 -5.36
CA ALA A 284 -2.52 39.33 -3.94
C ALA A 284 -4.02 39.03 -3.74
N ASP A 285 -4.60 38.20 -4.60
CA ASP A 285 -5.97 37.71 -4.46
C ASP A 285 -6.01 36.58 -3.40
N SER A 286 -7.07 36.52 -2.60
CA SER A 286 -7.17 35.54 -1.50
C SER A 286 -7.11 34.11 -2.04
N SER A 287 -6.15 33.32 -1.56
CA SER A 287 -5.92 31.97 -2.08
C SER A 287 -7.06 31.01 -1.74
N ALA A 288 -7.17 29.92 -2.52
CA ALA A 288 -8.06 28.83 -2.16
C ALA A 288 -7.69 28.20 -0.80
N LEU A 289 -6.40 28.28 -0.41
CA LEU A 289 -5.91 27.83 0.89
C LEU A 289 -6.25 28.81 2.02
N ASP A 290 -6.17 30.12 1.79
CA ASP A 290 -6.60 31.15 2.75
C ASP A 290 -8.08 31.02 3.08
N SER A 291 -8.91 30.75 2.07
CA SER A 291 -10.35 30.47 2.25
C SER A 291 -10.59 29.24 3.14
N VAL A 292 -9.77 28.18 3.06
CA VAL A 292 -9.82 27.04 4.00
C VAL A 292 -9.42 27.49 5.41
N PHE A 293 -8.40 28.32 5.55
CA PHE A 293 -7.96 28.86 6.85
C PHE A 293 -8.98 29.81 7.49
N ASP A 294 -9.67 30.66 6.72
CA ASP A 294 -10.80 31.45 7.20
C ASP A 294 -11.95 30.56 7.64
N LYS A 295 -12.21 29.45 6.93
CA LYS A 295 -13.21 28.48 7.38
C LYS A 295 -12.84 27.82 8.70
N LEU A 296 -11.56 27.53 8.92
CA LEU A 296 -11.05 27.03 10.20
C LEU A 296 -11.14 28.10 11.33
N ARG A 297 -10.95 29.38 11.02
CA ARG A 297 -11.20 30.49 11.96
C ARG A 297 -12.69 30.62 12.32
N GLU A 298 -13.62 30.44 11.38
CA GLU A 298 -15.05 30.35 11.73
C GLU A 298 -15.34 29.18 12.68
N ILE A 299 -14.74 28.01 12.42
CA ILE A 299 -14.95 26.78 13.19
C ILE A 299 -14.38 26.92 14.62
N SER A 300 -13.26 27.62 14.82
CA SER A 300 -12.67 27.82 16.16
C SER A 300 -13.51 28.72 17.08
N LEU A 301 -14.39 29.55 16.51
CA LEU A 301 -15.32 30.42 17.25
C LEU A 301 -16.65 29.74 17.61
N LYS A 302 -16.92 28.55 17.08
CA LYS A 302 -18.14 27.78 17.33
C LYS A 302 -18.11 27.05 18.68
N LYS A 303 -19.28 26.97 19.32
CA LYS A 303 -19.47 26.29 20.63
C LYS A 303 -20.05 24.88 20.51
N ASP A 304 -20.48 24.51 19.31
CA ASP A 304 -21.10 23.25 18.90
C ASP A 304 -20.09 22.23 18.33
N VAL A 305 -18.81 22.59 18.25
CA VAL A 305 -17.72 21.74 17.74
C VAL A 305 -17.10 20.90 18.86
N ASP A 306 -16.72 19.66 18.55
CA ASP A 306 -16.02 18.75 19.47
C ASP A 306 -14.74 19.42 20.06
N PRO A 307 -14.51 19.39 21.39
CA PRO A 307 -13.37 20.08 22.00
C PRO A 307 -11.99 19.60 21.50
N THR A 308 -11.85 18.33 21.09
CA THR A 308 -10.62 17.83 20.47
C THR A 308 -10.44 18.41 19.07
N ALA A 309 -11.51 18.46 18.27
CA ALA A 309 -11.49 19.09 16.96
C ALA A 309 -11.16 20.59 17.06
N ALA A 310 -11.77 21.32 18.00
CA ALA A 310 -11.48 22.74 18.25
C ALA A 310 -10.02 22.98 18.72
N LEU A 311 -9.43 22.04 19.47
CA LEU A 311 -8.01 22.04 19.82
C LEU A 311 -7.14 21.81 18.57
N MET A 312 -7.41 20.77 17.78
CA MET A 312 -6.69 20.49 16.53
C MET A 312 -6.74 21.69 15.56
N VAL A 313 -7.90 22.35 15.44
CA VAL A 313 -8.10 23.55 14.60
C VAL A 313 -7.14 24.65 15.05
N ARG A 314 -7.13 25.00 16.34
CA ARG A 314 -6.26 26.07 16.85
C ARG A 314 -4.79 25.75 16.61
N ASN A 315 -4.36 24.52 16.88
CA ASN A 315 -2.97 24.10 16.70
C ASN A 315 -2.52 24.19 15.23
N VAL A 316 -3.41 24.04 14.23
CA VAL A 316 -3.04 24.25 12.81
C VAL A 316 -3.08 25.72 12.38
N LEU A 317 -3.91 26.56 13.02
CA LEU A 317 -3.83 28.03 12.85
C LEU A 317 -2.47 28.53 13.38
N GLU A 318 -2.12 28.15 14.61
CA GLU A 318 -0.84 28.46 15.26
C GLU A 318 0.36 27.93 14.43
N LEU A 319 0.28 26.70 13.90
CA LEU A 319 1.31 26.14 13.03
C LEU A 319 1.52 26.98 11.75
N ARG A 320 0.45 27.48 11.13
CA ARG A 320 0.56 28.36 9.95
C ARG A 320 1.16 29.71 10.31
N GLU A 321 0.72 30.32 11.41
CA GLU A 321 1.26 31.60 11.91
C GLU A 321 2.75 31.49 12.26
N MET A 322 3.19 30.32 12.75
CA MET A 322 4.60 29.98 12.97
C MET A 322 5.31 29.46 11.71
N ASN A 323 4.84 29.84 10.50
CA ASN A 323 5.42 29.50 9.20
C ASN A 323 5.69 27.98 9.02
N TRP A 324 4.77 27.14 9.49
CA TRP A 324 4.87 25.68 9.47
C TRP A 324 6.07 25.11 10.25
N GLY A 325 6.55 25.82 11.26
CA GLY A 325 7.77 25.46 12.01
C GLY A 325 9.07 25.79 11.26
N ARG A 326 8.99 26.25 10.01
CA ARG A 326 10.14 26.75 9.26
C ARG A 326 10.60 28.06 9.88
N SER A 327 11.56 27.98 10.79
CA SER A 327 12.27 29.16 11.30
C SER A 327 12.69 30.01 10.11
N SER A 328 12.44 31.31 10.13
CA SER A 328 13.02 32.21 9.14
C SER A 328 14.54 32.11 9.26
N SER A 329 15.18 31.40 8.34
CA SER A 329 16.64 31.36 8.19
C SER A 329 17.11 32.73 7.70
N SER A 330 17.07 33.71 8.60
CA SER A 330 17.63 35.03 8.38
C SER A 330 19.09 34.84 8.00
N SER A 331 19.48 35.37 6.84
CA SER A 331 20.85 35.35 6.32
C SER A 331 21.76 36.33 7.06
N SER A 332 21.67 36.33 8.40
CA SER A 332 22.59 36.96 9.33
C SER A 332 23.90 36.17 9.34
N SER A 333 24.76 36.44 8.35
CA SER A 333 26.18 36.14 8.43
C SER A 333 26.71 36.57 9.81
N PRO A 334 27.48 35.73 10.52
CA PRO A 334 27.85 36.00 11.91
C PRO A 334 28.82 37.19 11.99
N SER A 335 28.25 38.38 12.23
CA SER A 335 29.02 39.57 12.61
C SER A 335 29.54 39.35 14.03
N ALA A 336 30.82 38.99 14.14
CA ALA A 336 31.46 38.68 15.42
C ALA A 336 31.35 39.86 16.42
N GLY A 337 30.52 39.68 17.44
CA GLY A 337 30.38 40.56 18.60
C GLY A 337 30.59 39.74 19.88
N PRO A 338 31.53 40.12 20.78
CA PRO A 338 31.89 39.27 21.91
C PRO A 338 31.00 39.50 23.15
N GLY A 339 30.15 38.52 23.43
CA GLY A 339 29.65 38.22 24.78
C GLY A 339 28.34 38.90 25.21
N GLU A 340 27.35 38.07 25.56
CA GLU A 340 26.74 38.05 26.90
C GLU A 340 26.17 36.64 27.20
N ASP A 341 26.01 36.33 28.49
CA ASP A 341 25.38 35.16 29.12
C ASP A 341 25.67 33.73 28.60
N SER A 342 26.53 33.03 29.33
CA SER A 342 26.83 31.59 29.20
C SER A 342 25.67 30.70 29.66
N LEU A 343 24.72 30.43 28.75
CA LEU A 343 23.83 29.28 28.89
C LEU A 343 24.62 27.95 28.89
N PRO A 344 24.13 26.87 29.54
CA PRO A 344 24.82 25.58 29.52
C PRO A 344 24.90 25.02 28.10
N ILE A 345 26.10 24.92 27.55
CA ILE A 345 26.32 24.28 26.25
C ILE A 345 26.06 22.78 26.39
N THR A 346 25.09 22.30 25.63
CA THR A 346 24.83 20.89 25.32
C THR A 346 26.01 20.34 24.52
N CYS A 347 26.70 19.35 25.08
CA CYS A 347 27.75 18.59 24.37
C CYS A 347 27.29 17.15 24.13
N GLY A 348 27.72 16.58 22.99
CA GLY A 348 27.56 15.17 22.69
C GLY A 348 28.41 14.27 23.60
N PRO A 349 28.25 12.93 23.51
CA PRO A 349 29.02 11.96 24.30
C PRO A 349 30.52 11.93 23.93
N ASP A 350 30.91 12.56 22.82
CA ASP A 350 32.28 12.82 22.40
C ASP A 350 32.88 14.12 22.99
N GLY A 351 32.07 14.92 23.69
CA GLY A 351 32.43 16.21 24.27
C GLY A 351 32.33 17.40 23.30
N VAL A 352 31.90 17.20 22.06
CA VAL A 352 31.74 18.27 21.07
C VAL A 352 30.42 19.02 21.35
N PRO A 353 30.39 20.38 21.30
CA PRO A 353 29.15 21.13 21.36
C PRO A 353 28.18 20.67 20.26
N VAL A 354 26.96 20.30 20.64
CA VAL A 354 25.93 19.82 19.72
C VAL A 354 25.64 20.91 18.69
N SER A 355 25.66 20.58 17.40
CA SER A 355 25.39 21.58 16.36
C SER A 355 23.92 22.02 16.37
N ASN A 356 23.63 23.22 15.86
CA ASN A 356 22.26 23.74 15.85
C ASN A 356 21.28 22.92 14.97
N GLU A 357 21.79 22.00 14.16
CA GLU A 357 21.03 21.00 13.40
C GLU A 357 20.70 19.77 14.28
N GLU A 358 21.69 19.25 15.01
CA GLU A 358 21.51 18.16 15.97
C GLU A 358 20.65 18.58 17.19
N GLU A 359 20.77 19.81 17.68
CA GLU A 359 19.89 20.36 18.73
C GLU A 359 18.41 20.32 18.32
N ARG A 360 18.13 20.64 17.04
CA ARG A 360 16.78 20.54 16.47
C ARG A 360 16.33 19.08 16.39
N PHE A 361 17.19 18.18 15.92
CA PHE A 361 16.90 16.74 15.87
C PHE A 361 16.55 16.18 17.26
N PHE A 362 17.32 16.50 18.31
CA PHE A 362 16.99 16.09 19.68
C PHE A 362 15.67 16.69 20.17
N HIS A 363 15.38 17.97 19.85
CA HIS A 363 14.14 18.61 20.26
C HIS A 363 12.91 18.06 19.51
N GLU A 364 13.06 17.67 18.24
CA GLU A 364 12.03 17.01 17.43
C GLU A 364 11.77 15.58 17.89
N LEU A 365 12.81 14.84 18.29
CA LEU A 365 12.70 13.53 18.91
C LEU A 365 11.93 13.60 20.25
N LEU A 366 12.29 14.55 21.14
CA LEU A 366 11.57 14.77 22.40
C LEU A 366 10.09 15.15 22.18
N LEU A 367 9.78 15.98 21.17
CA LEU A 367 8.40 16.33 20.82
C LEU A 367 7.62 15.13 20.28
N THR A 368 8.30 14.23 19.56
CA THR A 368 7.72 12.98 19.04
C THR A 368 7.41 12.00 20.17
N GLU A 369 8.35 11.77 21.09
CA GLU A 369 8.13 10.94 22.29
C GLU A 369 7.02 11.50 23.18
N GLN A 370 6.99 12.82 23.40
CA GLN A 370 5.99 13.47 24.24
C GLN A 370 4.57 13.42 23.64
N MET A 371 4.43 13.43 22.31
CA MET A 371 3.14 13.16 21.65
C MET A 371 2.78 11.68 21.59
N GLY A 372 3.76 10.77 21.56
CA GLY A 372 3.53 9.32 21.59
C GLY A 372 2.76 8.84 22.82
N HIS A 373 2.85 9.56 23.94
CA HIS A 373 2.15 9.23 25.19
C HIS A 373 0.67 9.71 25.24
N LEU A 374 0.11 10.26 24.14
CA LEU A 374 -1.32 10.61 24.05
C LEU A 374 -2.21 9.44 23.58
N ASN A 375 -2.06 8.31 24.27
CA ASN A 375 -3.06 7.26 24.48
C ASN A 375 -3.95 6.88 23.27
N MET A 376 -3.42 6.08 22.34
CA MET A 376 -4.18 5.36 21.30
C MET A 376 -5.01 4.21 21.92
N SER A 377 -5.94 4.55 22.81
CA SER A 377 -6.82 3.61 23.51
C SER A 377 -8.20 3.53 22.86
N ASP A 378 -8.28 2.87 21.71
CA ASP A 378 -9.46 2.06 21.38
C ASP A 378 -9.10 0.88 20.44
N GLY A 379 -9.69 -0.28 20.71
CA GLY A 379 -10.20 -1.13 19.63
C GLY A 379 -9.33 -2.18 18.92
N SER A 380 -8.03 -2.41 19.23
CA SER A 380 -7.33 -3.57 18.63
C SER A 380 -6.28 -4.23 19.53
N ARG A 381 -6.60 -5.43 20.04
CA ARG A 381 -5.68 -6.29 20.82
C ARG A 381 -5.05 -7.36 19.93
N TYR A 382 -4.09 -6.97 19.09
CA TYR A 382 -3.07 -7.89 18.53
C TYR A 382 -1.77 -7.12 18.25
N SER A 383 -1.03 -6.75 19.30
CA SER A 383 0.41 -6.49 19.17
C SER A 383 1.12 -7.83 19.24
N ASN A 384 1.63 -8.31 18.10
CA ASN A 384 2.34 -9.58 18.04
C ASN A 384 3.78 -9.37 18.54
N ASN A 385 3.99 -9.53 19.85
CA ASN A 385 5.25 -9.25 20.54
C ASN A 385 6.30 -10.35 20.29
N CYS A 386 6.64 -10.61 19.02
CA CYS A 386 7.71 -11.52 18.66
C CYS A 386 9.03 -11.05 19.29
N CYS A 387 9.72 -11.97 19.99
CA CYS A 387 10.98 -11.74 20.70
C CYS A 387 10.89 -10.94 22.02
N ASN A 388 10.00 -11.35 22.94
CA ASN A 388 10.33 -11.34 24.38
C ASN A 388 10.07 -12.73 24.95
N ASP A 389 11.02 -13.27 25.69
CA ASP A 389 11.07 -14.68 26.15
C ASP A 389 10.56 -14.84 27.59
N ASP A 390 9.58 -14.00 27.95
CA ASP A 390 8.92 -14.02 29.26
C ASP A 390 7.83 -15.11 29.26
N MET A 391 8.25 -16.34 29.59
CA MET A 391 7.34 -17.48 29.76
C MET A 391 6.44 -17.27 30.97
N ASP A 392 5.18 -16.91 30.72
CA ASP A 392 4.18 -16.57 31.74
C ASP A 392 4.01 -17.71 32.79
N ASP A 393 4.10 -17.37 34.08
CA ASP A 393 4.10 -18.32 35.20
C ASP A 393 2.84 -19.21 35.19
N GLU A 394 1.70 -18.67 34.74
CA GLU A 394 0.43 -19.41 34.60
C GLU A 394 0.52 -20.52 33.53
N ILE A 395 1.25 -20.27 32.43
CA ILE A 395 1.47 -21.26 31.35
C ILE A 395 2.45 -22.35 31.80
N ALA A 396 3.51 -21.97 32.52
CA ALA A 396 4.46 -22.91 33.10
C ALA A 396 3.77 -23.86 34.12
N ALA A 397 2.93 -23.31 35.00
CA ALA A 397 2.15 -24.09 35.96
C ALA A 397 1.16 -25.07 35.28
N ALA A 398 0.44 -24.61 34.25
CA ALA A 398 -0.48 -25.46 33.48
C ALA A 398 0.23 -26.60 32.74
N TYR A 399 1.43 -26.36 32.22
CA TYR A 399 2.26 -27.40 31.59
C TYR A 399 2.76 -28.42 32.61
N GLU A 400 3.18 -27.98 33.81
CA GLU A 400 3.54 -28.87 34.92
C GLU A 400 2.37 -29.74 35.40
N GLU A 401 1.14 -29.23 35.40
CA GLU A 401 -0.07 -30.00 35.73
C GLU A 401 -0.39 -31.04 34.65
N PHE A 402 -0.29 -30.66 33.37
CA PHE A 402 -0.46 -31.58 32.23
C PHE A 402 0.55 -32.75 32.25
N LEU A 403 1.81 -32.52 32.61
CA LEU A 403 2.80 -33.60 32.75
C LEU A 403 2.42 -34.58 33.89
N LYS A 404 1.91 -34.07 35.01
CA LYS A 404 1.47 -34.88 36.16
C LYS A 404 0.22 -35.71 35.85
N GLU A 405 -0.70 -35.20 35.02
CA GLU A 405 -1.86 -35.97 34.54
C GLU A 405 -1.51 -36.98 33.43
N SER A 406 -0.57 -36.65 32.54
CA SER A 406 -0.16 -37.53 31.42
C SER A 406 0.83 -38.63 31.82
N GLY A 407 1.43 -38.54 33.01
CA GLY A 407 2.14 -39.65 33.66
C GLY A 407 3.55 -39.93 33.13
N GLN A 408 4.31 -38.86 32.85
CA GLN A 408 5.75 -38.91 32.54
C GLN A 408 6.61 -38.48 33.73
#